data_AF-D0NYW3-F1
#
_entry.id   AF-D0NYW3-F1
#
_cell.length_a   1.000
_cell.length_b   1.000
_cell.length_c   1.000
_cell.angle_alpha   90.00
_cell.angle_beta   90.00
_cell.angle_gamma   90.00
#
_symmetry.space_group_name_H-M   'P 1'
#
loop_
_entity.id
_entity.type
_entity.pdbx_description
1 polymer ?
#
loop_
_entity_poly.entity_id
_entity_poly.type
_entity_poly.pdbx_seq_one_letter_code
_entity_poly.pdbx_strand_id
1 'polypeptide(L)'
;MHRLLNSKVKAQHFAHFCSTRLELSVLSVNTLATIILSLQKYAAEPDVVACIRDCFYAKRNMACLQLKNKVDTKFPMFDLIYHRIRSQSEREAILKHFEAEAAALSNSPNFSAPIKLLCGYEHEDSDDDDELETGSSGGSKKLKDVQRVAFLTARPEFLRKRSNFVRFKRVFAEHRFVFVGDNGQGDIDLGKELLKDPHLYAVSAVLIHDVIRNHATSKPLNQHSYRGKECNQSGIHSFRTYIEEESRSRNSRRCGCCG
;
A
#
# COMPACT_ATOMS: atom_id res chain seq x y z
N MET A 1 -21.26 -42.60 5.90
CA MET A 1 -20.79 -41.31 6.47
C MET A 1 -20.11 -40.50 5.38
N HIS A 2 -20.76 -39.48 4.82
CA HIS A 2 -20.06 -38.51 3.94
C HIS A 2 -19.24 -37.56 4.83
N ARG A 3 -17.92 -37.78 4.89
CA ARG A 3 -17.01 -36.81 5.50
C ARG A 3 -17.03 -35.57 4.60
N LEU A 4 -17.64 -34.48 5.07
CA LEU A 4 -17.59 -33.19 4.38
C LEU A 4 -16.11 -32.78 4.27
N LEU A 5 -15.61 -32.64 3.04
CA LEU A 5 -14.26 -32.13 2.79
C LEU A 5 -14.11 -30.75 3.46
N ASN A 6 -13.02 -30.56 4.20
CA ASN A 6 -12.64 -29.24 4.72
C ASN A 6 -12.47 -28.27 3.53
N SER A 7 -12.91 -27.02 3.69
CA SER A 7 -12.80 -25.97 2.67
C SER A 7 -11.39 -25.80 2.11
N LYS A 8 -10.33 -26.03 2.90
CA LYS A 8 -8.94 -26.05 2.40
C LYS A 8 -8.74 -27.13 1.32
N VAL A 9 -9.19 -28.35 1.59
CA VAL A 9 -9.07 -29.48 0.64
C VAL A 9 -9.92 -29.24 -0.60
N LYS A 10 -11.10 -28.63 -0.44
CA LYS A 10 -11.94 -28.20 -1.59
C LYS A 10 -11.22 -27.18 -2.47
N ALA A 11 -10.55 -26.20 -1.87
CA ALA A 11 -9.79 -25.19 -2.60
C ALA A 11 -8.61 -25.80 -3.37
N GLN A 12 -7.88 -26.75 -2.76
CA GLN A 12 -6.79 -27.47 -3.43
C GLN A 12 -7.31 -28.30 -4.61
N HIS A 13 -8.41 -29.04 -4.45
CA HIS A 13 -9.02 -29.77 -5.57
C HIS A 13 -9.52 -28.84 -6.67
N PHE A 14 -10.09 -27.69 -6.31
CA PHE A 14 -10.53 -26.70 -7.30
C PHE A 14 -9.33 -26.10 -8.06
N ALA A 15 -8.26 -25.73 -7.36
CA ALA A 15 -7.02 -25.27 -7.98
C ALA A 15 -6.43 -26.31 -8.93
N HIS A 16 -6.37 -27.58 -8.50
CA HIS A 16 -5.91 -28.68 -9.35
C HIS A 16 -6.80 -28.88 -10.58
N PHE A 17 -8.12 -28.78 -10.43
CA PHE A 17 -9.06 -28.83 -11.55
C PHE A 17 -8.80 -27.68 -12.54
N CYS A 18 -8.62 -26.45 -12.05
CA CYS A 18 -8.29 -25.31 -12.88
C CYS A 18 -7.00 -25.54 -13.69
N SER A 19 -5.93 -26.02 -13.05
CA SER A 19 -4.64 -26.23 -13.73
C SER A 19 -4.63 -27.41 -14.70
N THR A 20 -5.48 -28.42 -14.52
CA THR A 20 -5.46 -29.65 -15.34
C THR A 20 -6.55 -29.72 -16.40
N ARG A 21 -7.66 -29.02 -16.21
CA ARG A 21 -8.87 -29.14 -17.06
C ARG A 21 -9.28 -27.86 -17.73
N LEU A 22 -8.81 -26.70 -17.27
CA LEU A 22 -9.16 -25.42 -17.88
C LEU A 22 -7.99 -24.87 -18.69
N GLU A 23 -8.31 -24.41 -19.89
CA GLU A 23 -7.40 -23.57 -20.66
C GLU A 23 -7.53 -22.12 -20.18
N LEU A 24 -6.71 -21.72 -19.21
CA LEU A 24 -6.86 -20.42 -18.53
C LEU A 24 -6.72 -19.21 -19.49
N SER A 25 -5.94 -19.35 -20.56
CA SER A 25 -5.71 -18.32 -21.58
C SER A 25 -6.99 -17.88 -22.30
N VAL A 26 -7.93 -18.80 -22.53
CA VAL A 26 -9.20 -18.49 -23.22
C VAL A 26 -10.27 -17.92 -22.29
N LEU A 27 -10.12 -18.08 -20.97
CA LEU A 27 -11.09 -17.58 -19.99
C LEU A 27 -11.13 -16.05 -19.98
N SER A 28 -12.31 -15.48 -19.74
CA SER A 28 -12.44 -14.03 -19.62
C SER A 28 -11.70 -13.49 -18.40
N VAL A 29 -11.35 -12.20 -18.44
CA VAL A 29 -10.76 -11.49 -17.28
C VAL A 29 -11.67 -11.61 -16.04
N ASN A 30 -12.99 -11.51 -16.20
CA ASN A 30 -13.95 -11.66 -15.11
C ASN A 30 -13.91 -13.05 -14.48
N THR A 31 -13.81 -14.08 -15.32
CA THR A 31 -13.74 -15.48 -14.88
C THR A 31 -12.47 -15.73 -14.08
N LEU A 32 -11.32 -15.28 -14.58
CA LEU A 32 -10.04 -15.41 -13.87
C LEU A 32 -10.03 -14.63 -12.56
N ALA A 33 -10.56 -13.40 -12.54
CA ALA A 33 -10.69 -12.63 -11.30
C ALA A 33 -11.54 -13.38 -10.27
N THR A 34 -12.64 -14.02 -10.70
CA THR A 34 -13.50 -14.83 -9.83
C THR A 34 -12.77 -16.04 -9.27
N ILE A 35 -11.99 -16.75 -10.10
CA ILE A 35 -11.15 -17.87 -9.66
C ILE A 35 -10.17 -17.40 -8.59
N ILE A 36 -9.41 -16.32 -8.85
CA ILE A 36 -8.43 -15.77 -7.90
C ILE A 36 -9.11 -15.38 -6.57
N LEU A 37 -10.22 -14.66 -6.63
CA LEU A 37 -10.97 -14.22 -5.44
C LEU A 37 -11.54 -15.40 -4.65
N SER A 38 -11.94 -16.49 -5.30
CA SER A 38 -12.40 -17.71 -4.62
C SER A 38 -11.28 -18.46 -3.90
N LEU A 39 -10.05 -18.32 -4.40
CA LEU A 39 -8.87 -19.03 -3.92
C LEU A 39 -8.01 -18.20 -2.93
N GLN A 40 -8.12 -16.87 -2.91
CA GLN A 40 -7.22 -15.97 -2.17
C GLN A 40 -7.03 -16.32 -0.68
N LYS A 41 -8.09 -16.80 -0.02
CA LYS A 41 -8.04 -17.17 1.41
C LYS A 41 -7.10 -18.37 1.67
N TYR A 42 -6.84 -19.18 0.65
CA TYR A 42 -6.05 -20.40 0.71
C TYR A 42 -4.72 -20.26 -0.04
N ALA A 43 -4.30 -19.05 -0.41
CA ALA A 43 -3.06 -18.81 -1.17
C ALA A 43 -1.76 -19.15 -0.40
N ALA A 44 -1.86 -19.54 0.87
CA ALA A 44 -0.74 -20.14 1.60
C ALA A 44 -0.43 -21.56 1.11
N GLU A 45 -1.37 -22.26 0.47
CA GLU A 45 -1.19 -23.62 -0.03
C GLU A 45 -0.47 -23.62 -1.40
N PRO A 46 0.57 -24.46 -1.60
CA PRO A 46 1.37 -24.46 -2.83
C PRO A 46 0.56 -24.61 -4.13
N ASP A 47 -0.38 -25.56 -4.17
CA ASP A 47 -1.21 -25.79 -5.37
C ASP A 47 -2.13 -24.60 -5.67
N VAL A 48 -2.61 -23.94 -4.62
CA VAL A 48 -3.51 -22.80 -4.75
C VAL A 48 -2.77 -21.57 -5.25
N VAL A 49 -1.59 -21.26 -4.70
CA VAL A 49 -0.78 -20.15 -5.21
C VAL A 49 -0.31 -20.38 -6.64
N ALA A 50 0.08 -21.62 -6.99
CA ALA A 50 0.45 -21.95 -8.36
C ALA A 50 -0.72 -21.67 -9.33
N CYS A 51 -1.94 -22.08 -8.96
CA CYS A 51 -3.13 -21.77 -9.75
C CYS A 51 -3.41 -20.24 -9.86
N ILE A 52 -3.26 -19.49 -8.77
CA ILE A 52 -3.40 -18.02 -8.78
C ILE A 52 -2.36 -17.37 -9.70
N ARG A 53 -1.10 -17.80 -9.63
CA ARG A 53 -0.03 -17.34 -10.53
C ARG A 53 -0.40 -17.62 -11.98
N ASP A 54 -0.82 -18.85 -12.28
CA ASP A 54 -1.14 -19.27 -13.65
C ASP A 54 -2.33 -18.46 -14.20
N CYS A 55 -3.30 -18.09 -13.35
CA CYS A 55 -4.38 -17.17 -13.72
C CYS A 55 -3.86 -15.78 -14.11
N PHE A 56 -2.87 -15.23 -13.40
CA PHE A 56 -2.24 -13.96 -13.78
C PHE A 56 -1.43 -14.10 -15.09
N TYR A 57 -0.74 -15.22 -15.27
CA TYR A 57 0.08 -15.49 -16.47
C TYR A 57 -0.76 -15.70 -17.73
N ALA A 58 -2.00 -16.15 -17.57
CA ALA A 58 -2.95 -16.34 -18.65
C ALA A 58 -3.33 -15.02 -19.37
N LYS A 59 -3.00 -13.86 -18.80
CA LYS A 59 -3.29 -12.55 -19.40
C LYS A 59 -2.03 -11.71 -19.57
N ARG A 60 -2.00 -11.01 -20.71
CA ARG A 60 -0.91 -10.14 -21.15
C ARG A 60 -1.42 -8.72 -21.42
N ASN A 61 -0.53 -7.75 -21.40
CA ASN A 61 -0.77 -6.34 -21.69
C ASN A 61 -2.00 -5.81 -20.94
N MET A 62 -2.90 -5.14 -21.67
CA MET A 62 -4.10 -4.50 -21.12
C MET A 62 -5.00 -5.49 -20.37
N ALA A 63 -5.07 -6.75 -20.80
CA ALA A 63 -5.88 -7.75 -20.13
C ALA A 63 -5.32 -8.13 -18.74
N CYS A 64 -3.98 -8.07 -18.56
CA CYS A 64 -3.34 -8.26 -17.27
C CYS A 64 -3.67 -7.11 -16.31
N LEU A 65 -3.54 -5.86 -16.77
CA LEU A 65 -3.95 -4.67 -16.01
C LEU A 65 -5.43 -4.74 -15.60
N GLN A 66 -6.31 -5.08 -16.54
CA GLN A 66 -7.74 -5.24 -16.25
C GLN A 66 -8.01 -6.34 -15.21
N LEU A 67 -7.26 -7.46 -15.27
CA LEU A 67 -7.37 -8.54 -14.28
C LEU A 67 -6.98 -8.05 -12.89
N LYS A 68 -5.81 -7.39 -12.77
CA LYS A 68 -5.32 -6.83 -11.51
C LYS A 68 -6.33 -5.85 -10.91
N ASN A 69 -6.86 -4.92 -11.71
CA ASN A 69 -7.84 -3.93 -11.26
C ASN A 69 -9.14 -4.60 -10.78
N LYS A 70 -9.61 -5.66 -11.45
CA LYS A 70 -10.81 -6.39 -11.02
C LYS A 70 -10.61 -7.13 -9.71
N VAL A 71 -9.44 -7.75 -9.50
CA VAL A 71 -9.11 -8.38 -8.22
C VAL A 71 -9.00 -7.31 -7.13
N ASP A 72 -8.23 -6.24 -7.37
CA ASP A 72 -7.98 -5.14 -6.43
C ASP A 72 -9.27 -4.45 -5.95
N THR A 73 -10.26 -4.31 -6.84
CA THR A 73 -11.58 -3.74 -6.50
C THR A 73 -12.34 -4.55 -5.46
N LYS A 74 -12.05 -5.86 -5.35
CA LYS A 74 -12.76 -6.79 -4.46
C LYS A 74 -11.90 -7.25 -3.28
N PHE A 75 -10.59 -7.29 -3.46
CA PHE A 75 -9.64 -7.68 -2.44
C PHE A 75 -8.30 -6.98 -2.71
N PRO A 76 -7.68 -6.31 -1.72
CA PRO A 76 -6.46 -5.55 -1.94
C PRO A 76 -5.35 -6.43 -2.53
N MET A 77 -4.84 -6.05 -3.70
CA MET A 77 -3.78 -6.83 -4.36
C MET A 77 -2.51 -6.90 -3.51
N PHE A 78 -2.20 -5.86 -2.74
CA PHE A 78 -1.07 -5.86 -1.81
C PHE A 78 -1.19 -6.99 -0.77
N ASP A 79 -2.36 -7.13 -0.15
CA ASP A 79 -2.63 -8.20 0.82
C ASP A 79 -2.56 -9.59 0.18
N LEU A 80 -3.06 -9.74 -1.05
CA LEU A 80 -2.98 -11.01 -1.76
C LEU A 80 -1.53 -11.44 -1.95
N ILE A 81 -0.68 -10.52 -2.42
CA ILE A 81 0.70 -10.81 -2.79
C ILE A 81 1.62 -10.94 -1.57
N TYR A 82 1.52 -10.02 -0.60
CA TYR A 82 2.46 -9.98 0.53
C TYR A 82 1.95 -10.68 1.79
N HIS A 83 0.62 -10.74 2.02
CA HIS A 83 0.07 -11.33 3.24
C HIS A 83 -0.53 -12.73 3.06
N ARG A 84 -1.14 -13.03 1.90
CA ARG A 84 -1.77 -14.34 1.65
C ARG A 84 -0.81 -15.36 1.06
N ILE A 85 0.04 -14.94 0.11
CA ILE A 85 1.04 -15.81 -0.51
C ILE A 85 2.25 -15.92 0.40
N ARG A 86 2.52 -17.14 0.89
CA ARG A 86 3.68 -17.46 1.76
C ARG A 86 4.94 -17.82 0.97
N SER A 87 4.78 -18.39 -0.23
CA SER A 87 5.92 -18.78 -1.06
C SER A 87 6.58 -17.55 -1.68
N GLN A 88 7.81 -17.26 -1.26
CA GLN A 88 8.60 -16.15 -1.80
C GLN A 88 8.90 -16.32 -3.30
N SER A 89 9.15 -17.55 -3.77
CA SER A 89 9.42 -17.82 -5.18
C SER A 89 8.19 -17.54 -6.05
N GLU A 90 7.00 -17.95 -5.60
CA GLU A 90 5.74 -17.71 -6.31
C GLU A 90 5.38 -16.22 -6.32
N ARG A 91 5.55 -15.54 -5.17
CA ARG A 91 5.37 -14.09 -5.05
C ARG A 91 6.26 -13.35 -6.05
N GLU A 92 7.55 -13.68 -6.07
CA GLU A 92 8.52 -13.06 -6.95
C GLU A 92 8.22 -13.33 -8.44
N ALA A 93 7.75 -14.53 -8.76
CA ALA A 93 7.33 -14.90 -10.12
C ALA A 93 6.15 -14.03 -10.60
N ILE A 94 5.13 -13.86 -9.75
CA ILE A 94 3.96 -12.99 -10.05
C ILE A 94 4.40 -11.54 -10.22
N LEU A 95 5.25 -11.02 -9.32
CA LEU A 95 5.73 -9.63 -9.39
C LEU A 95 6.55 -9.37 -10.65
N LYS A 96 7.46 -10.28 -11.03
CA LYS A 96 8.23 -10.17 -12.28
C LYS A 96 7.34 -10.17 -13.51
N HIS A 97 6.28 -10.98 -13.50
CA HIS A 97 5.28 -10.94 -14.58
C HIS A 97 4.59 -9.58 -14.65
N PHE A 98 4.13 -9.02 -13.52
CA PHE A 98 3.53 -7.68 -13.51
C PHE A 98 4.48 -6.59 -14.01
N GLU A 99 5.75 -6.63 -13.61
CA GLU A 99 6.77 -5.69 -14.06
C GLU A 99 7.04 -5.82 -15.57
N ALA A 100 7.10 -7.05 -16.09
CA ALA A 100 7.27 -7.30 -17.52
C ALA A 100 6.08 -6.80 -18.35
N GLU A 101 4.85 -7.07 -17.91
CA GLU A 101 3.65 -6.59 -18.58
C GLU A 101 3.51 -5.06 -18.50
N ALA A 102 3.92 -4.45 -17.39
CA ALA A 102 3.97 -2.99 -17.24
C ALA A 102 4.97 -2.35 -18.20
N ALA A 103 6.17 -2.92 -18.34
CA ALA A 103 7.17 -2.45 -19.29
C ALA A 103 6.69 -2.58 -20.75
N ALA A 104 6.00 -3.68 -21.08
CA ALA A 104 5.38 -3.85 -22.39
C ALA A 104 4.31 -2.79 -22.66
N LEU A 105 3.46 -2.50 -21.67
CA LEU A 105 2.44 -1.46 -21.76
C LEU A 105 3.01 -0.05 -21.89
N SER A 106 4.06 0.29 -21.14
CA SER A 106 4.68 1.63 -21.20
C SER A 106 5.30 1.94 -22.56
N ASN A 107 5.68 0.90 -23.32
CA ASN A 107 6.20 1.06 -24.68
C ASN A 107 5.09 1.19 -25.75
N SER A 108 3.81 1.06 -25.35
CA SER A 108 2.68 1.22 -26.26
C SER A 108 2.33 2.70 -26.45
N PRO A 109 2.17 3.20 -27.69
CA PRO A 109 1.97 4.63 -27.95
C PRO A 109 0.64 5.19 -27.41
N ASN A 110 -0.36 4.33 -27.20
CA ASN A 110 -1.69 4.71 -26.74
C ASN A 110 -1.92 4.43 -25.25
N PHE A 111 -0.88 3.98 -24.53
CA PHE A 111 -1.01 3.68 -23.11
C PHE A 111 -0.83 4.94 -22.28
N SER A 112 -1.85 5.27 -21.49
CA SER A 112 -1.74 6.28 -20.43
C SER A 112 -1.73 5.56 -19.09
N ALA A 113 -0.61 5.70 -18.36
CA ALA A 113 -0.43 5.07 -17.06
C ALA A 113 -1.51 5.57 -16.07
N PRO A 114 -2.34 4.69 -15.51
CA PRO A 114 -3.36 5.09 -14.54
C PRO A 114 -2.71 5.66 -13.27
N ILE A 115 -3.41 6.58 -12.60
CA ILE A 115 -2.92 7.19 -11.35
C ILE A 115 -3.53 6.46 -10.15
N LYS A 116 -2.68 6.05 -9.19
CA LYS A 116 -3.08 5.57 -7.87
C LYS A 116 -2.73 6.60 -6.80
N LEU A 117 -3.71 6.90 -5.94
CA LEU A 117 -3.51 7.72 -4.74
C LEU A 117 -3.03 6.80 -3.61
N LEU A 118 -1.91 7.15 -2.99
CA LEU A 118 -1.32 6.39 -1.89
C LEU A 118 -1.41 7.21 -0.61
N CYS A 119 -2.26 6.80 0.33
CA CYS A 119 -2.46 7.52 1.60
C CYS A 119 -1.85 6.73 2.77
N GLY A 120 -1.02 7.38 3.59
CA GLY A 120 -0.65 6.93 4.95
C GLY A 120 -0.37 5.43 5.08
N TYR A 121 0.76 4.95 4.55
CA TYR A 121 1.12 3.53 4.64
C TYR A 121 1.68 3.18 6.02
N GLU A 122 0.82 2.66 6.90
CA GLU A 122 1.22 2.05 8.17
C GLU A 122 0.71 0.61 8.25
N HIS A 123 1.07 -0.21 7.26
CA HIS A 123 0.88 -1.65 7.43
C HIS A 123 2.01 -2.17 8.32
N GLU A 124 1.64 -2.67 9.50
CA GLU A 124 2.53 -3.39 10.40
C GLU A 124 2.88 -4.73 9.75
N ASP A 125 4.05 -4.81 9.13
CA ASP A 125 4.66 -6.08 8.80
C ASP A 125 5.05 -6.73 10.14
N SER A 126 4.26 -7.70 10.61
CA SER A 126 4.73 -8.71 11.56
C SER A 126 5.58 -9.67 10.71
N ASP A 127 6.83 -9.28 10.50
CA ASP A 127 7.87 -10.19 10.00
C ASP A 127 8.21 -11.16 11.15
N ASP A 128 7.26 -12.03 11.51
CA ASP A 128 7.53 -13.23 12.31
C ASP A 128 8.04 -14.32 11.37
N ASP A 129 9.22 -14.09 10.79
CA ASP A 129 10.06 -15.16 10.27
C ASP A 129 10.83 -15.76 11.47
N ASP A 130 10.11 -16.47 12.34
CA ASP A 130 10.73 -17.26 13.40
C ASP A 130 11.40 -18.49 12.80
N GLU A 131 12.71 -18.37 12.68
CA GLU A 131 13.67 -19.45 12.48
C GLU A 131 13.46 -20.52 13.57
N LEU A 132 13.16 -21.74 13.15
CA LEU A 132 13.03 -22.91 14.01
C LEU A 132 14.35 -23.18 14.75
N GLU A 133 14.39 -22.99 16.07
CA GLU A 133 15.27 -23.78 16.95
C GLU A 133 14.58 -24.13 18.29
N THR A 134 14.37 -25.43 18.43
CA THR A 134 14.52 -26.26 19.65
C THR A 134 13.96 -25.79 21.00
N GLY A 135 12.85 -26.44 21.39
CA GLY A 135 12.75 -27.15 22.68
C GLY A 135 13.11 -26.44 24.00
N SER A 136 12.06 -25.98 24.68
CA SER A 136 11.86 -26.05 26.14
C SER A 136 12.89 -25.38 27.07
N SER A 137 12.52 -24.26 27.69
CA SER A 137 12.11 -24.20 29.12
C SER A 137 12.15 -22.77 29.69
N GLY A 138 11.10 -22.43 30.46
CA GLY A 138 11.17 -21.66 31.71
C GLY A 138 11.75 -20.23 31.74
N GLY A 139 10.85 -19.25 31.87
CA GLY A 139 10.92 -18.30 32.98
C GLY A 139 11.66 -16.96 32.82
N SER A 140 11.02 -15.94 33.40
CA SER A 140 11.56 -14.64 33.85
C SER A 140 11.87 -13.55 32.81
N LYS A 141 10.93 -12.59 32.76
CA LYS A 141 11.12 -11.23 32.23
C LYS A 141 12.29 -10.54 32.95
N LYS A 142 13.41 -10.35 32.24
CA LYS A 142 14.44 -9.38 32.61
C LYS A 142 14.42 -8.22 31.62
N LEU A 143 14.06 -7.04 32.12
CA LEU A 143 14.35 -5.75 31.49
C LEU A 143 15.85 -5.68 31.22
N LYS A 144 16.24 -5.66 29.95
CA LYS A 144 17.60 -5.28 29.54
C LYS A 144 17.59 -3.81 29.16
N ASP A 145 18.16 -3.03 30.06
CA ASP A 145 18.61 -1.68 29.82
C ASP A 145 19.76 -1.76 28.80
N VAL A 146 19.46 -1.44 27.53
CA VAL A 146 20.47 -1.40 26.46
C VAL A 146 20.76 0.06 26.18
N GLN A 147 21.93 0.50 26.65
CA GLN A 147 22.63 1.70 26.22
C GLN A 147 22.58 1.82 24.68
N ARG A 148 21.75 2.74 24.18
CA ARG A 148 21.68 3.09 22.76
C ARG A 148 22.79 4.09 22.45
N VAL A 149 23.94 3.57 22.03
CA VAL A 149 24.92 4.36 21.27
C VAL A 149 24.30 4.61 19.89
N ALA A 150 23.76 5.81 19.70
CA ALA A 150 23.12 6.23 18.46
C ALA A 150 24.18 6.50 17.38
N PHE A 151 24.51 5.47 16.59
CA PHE A 151 25.10 5.67 15.28
C PHE A 151 24.03 6.24 14.34
N LEU A 152 24.38 7.27 13.58
CA LEU A 152 23.61 7.99 12.56
C LEU A 152 22.87 7.07 11.57
N THR A 153 21.74 6.49 11.97
CA THR A 153 21.00 5.47 11.19
C THR A 153 19.55 5.88 11.02
N ALA A 154 19.02 5.68 9.81
CA ALA A 154 17.77 6.24 9.32
C ALA A 154 16.54 5.93 10.22
N ARG A 155 15.57 6.86 10.23
CA ARG A 155 14.35 6.78 11.05
C ARG A 155 13.53 5.53 10.69
N PRO A 156 13.18 4.63 11.64
CA PRO A 156 12.51 3.36 11.34
C PRO A 156 11.19 3.49 10.57
N GLU A 157 10.37 4.51 10.89
CA GLU A 157 9.10 4.77 10.19
C GLU A 157 9.31 5.10 8.70
N PHE A 158 10.33 5.91 8.39
CA PHE A 158 10.70 6.24 7.02
C PHE A 158 11.15 5.00 6.25
N LEU A 159 12.02 4.16 6.85
CA LEU A 159 12.51 2.94 6.21
C LEU A 159 11.36 1.96 5.92
N ARG A 160 10.45 1.77 6.87
CA ARG A 160 9.26 0.94 6.70
C ARG A 160 8.36 1.48 5.58
N LYS A 161 8.04 2.78 5.62
CA LYS A 161 7.21 3.43 4.59
C LYS A 161 7.83 3.34 3.20
N ARG A 162 9.15 3.51 3.09
CA ARG A 162 9.89 3.35 1.84
C ARG A 162 9.85 1.91 1.32
N SER A 163 10.11 0.92 2.18
CA SER A 163 10.03 -0.50 1.83
C SER A 163 8.64 -0.86 1.29
N ASN A 164 7.60 -0.41 1.99
CA ASN A 164 6.21 -0.62 1.60
C ASN A 164 5.87 0.07 0.28
N PHE A 165 6.35 1.30 0.04
CA PHE A 165 6.19 1.96 -1.24
C PHE A 165 6.81 1.14 -2.38
N VAL A 166 8.05 0.67 -2.21
CA VAL A 166 8.73 -0.15 -3.21
C VAL A 166 7.93 -1.42 -3.49
N ARG A 167 7.51 -2.14 -2.44
CA ARG A 167 6.65 -3.34 -2.57
C ARG A 167 5.35 -3.04 -3.31
N PHE A 168 4.65 -1.96 -2.95
CA PHE A 168 3.41 -1.55 -3.59
C PHE A 168 3.60 -1.18 -5.06
N LYS A 169 4.68 -0.47 -5.38
CA LYS A 169 5.06 -0.14 -6.76
C LYS A 169 5.21 -1.41 -7.60
N ARG A 170 5.81 -2.48 -7.06
CA ARG A 170 5.95 -3.75 -7.82
C ARG A 170 4.59 -4.38 -8.14
N VAL A 171 3.63 -4.31 -7.21
CA VAL A 171 2.26 -4.80 -7.44
C VAL A 171 1.56 -3.99 -8.53
N PHE A 172 1.82 -2.69 -8.63
CA PHE A 172 1.19 -1.77 -9.58
C PHE A 172 2.21 -1.08 -10.50
N ALA A 173 3.14 -1.85 -11.07
CA ALA A 173 4.27 -1.35 -11.85
C ALA A 173 3.88 -0.48 -13.07
N GLU A 174 2.66 -0.64 -13.57
CA GLU A 174 2.08 0.09 -14.69
C GLU A 174 1.43 1.43 -14.31
N HIS A 175 1.35 1.74 -13.01
CA HIS A 175 0.71 2.94 -12.50
C HIS A 175 1.71 4.08 -12.25
N ARG A 176 1.18 5.29 -12.27
CA ARG A 176 1.80 6.46 -11.65
C ARG A 176 1.18 6.70 -10.28
N PHE A 177 1.94 7.30 -9.37
CA PHE A 177 1.50 7.48 -8.00
C PHE A 177 1.39 8.96 -7.64
N VAL A 178 0.39 9.30 -6.84
CA VAL A 178 0.36 10.53 -6.06
C VAL A 178 0.41 10.10 -4.60
N PHE A 179 1.46 10.51 -3.89
CA PHE A 179 1.60 10.22 -2.48
C PHE A 179 0.88 11.28 -1.66
N VAL A 180 0.08 10.85 -0.69
CA VAL A 180 -0.67 11.70 0.24
C VAL A 180 -0.30 11.29 1.65
N GLY A 181 0.29 12.22 2.40
CA GLY A 181 0.70 12.01 3.79
C GLY A 181 0.20 13.10 4.70
N ASP A 182 0.52 12.99 5.99
CA ASP A 182 0.35 14.07 6.96
C ASP A 182 1.65 14.86 7.15
N ASN A 183 1.56 15.97 7.89
CA ASN A 183 2.73 16.80 8.22
C ASN A 183 3.61 16.21 9.33
N GLY A 184 3.50 14.90 9.60
CA GLY A 184 4.42 14.11 10.38
C GLY A 184 5.78 13.94 9.67
N GLN A 185 6.81 13.63 10.45
CA GLN A 185 8.18 13.63 9.93
C GLN A 185 8.44 12.50 8.95
N GLY A 186 7.88 11.31 9.20
CA GLY A 186 8.05 10.15 8.32
C GLY A 186 7.49 10.39 6.91
N ASP A 187 6.33 11.03 6.80
CA ASP A 187 5.67 11.29 5.50
C ASP A 187 6.38 12.37 4.71
N ILE A 188 6.85 13.44 5.36
CA ILE A 188 7.66 14.46 4.70
C ILE A 188 9.00 13.90 4.23
N ASP A 189 9.68 13.09 5.04
CA ASP A 189 10.95 12.46 4.66
C ASP A 189 10.76 11.49 3.49
N LEU A 190 9.69 10.69 3.51
CA LEU A 190 9.33 9.81 2.39
C LEU A 190 9.02 10.63 1.15
N GLY A 191 8.19 11.67 1.27
CA GLY A 191 7.83 12.56 0.18
C GLY A 191 9.06 13.16 -0.51
N LYS A 192 10.02 13.65 0.28
CA LYS A 192 11.30 14.15 -0.24
C LYS A 192 12.07 13.06 -0.98
N GLU A 193 12.18 11.87 -0.42
CA GLU A 193 12.89 10.75 -1.05
C GLU A 193 12.25 10.35 -2.38
N LEU A 194 10.92 10.27 -2.43
CA LEU A 194 10.18 9.94 -3.63
C LEU A 194 10.36 10.98 -4.75
N LEU A 195 10.50 12.27 -4.38
CA LEU A 195 10.72 13.36 -5.33
C LEU A 195 12.18 13.50 -5.80
N LYS A 196 13.16 12.85 -5.16
CA LYS A 196 14.56 12.85 -5.64
C LYS A 196 14.71 12.13 -6.98
N ASP A 197 13.95 11.07 -7.19
CA ASP A 197 13.93 10.32 -8.45
C ASP A 197 12.48 9.93 -8.84
N PRO A 198 11.73 10.90 -9.40
CA PRO A 198 10.33 10.69 -9.77
C PRO A 198 10.15 9.60 -10.83
N HIS A 199 11.15 9.37 -11.69
CA HIS A 199 11.10 8.33 -12.71
C HIS A 199 11.28 6.93 -12.10
N LEU A 200 12.21 6.78 -11.15
CA LEU A 200 12.39 5.54 -10.42
C LEU A 200 11.16 5.17 -9.61
N TYR A 201 10.50 6.13 -8.96
CA TYR A 201 9.33 5.85 -8.12
C TYR A 201 7.99 5.98 -8.84
N ALA A 202 7.98 6.48 -10.08
CA ALA A 202 6.77 6.83 -10.84
C ALA A 202 5.83 7.78 -10.07
N VAL A 203 6.37 8.62 -9.19
CA VAL A 203 5.60 9.58 -8.38
C VAL A 203 5.42 10.87 -9.15
N SER A 204 4.17 11.30 -9.28
CA SER A 204 3.79 12.51 -10.04
C SER A 204 3.63 13.73 -9.15
N ALA A 205 3.23 13.51 -7.91
CA ALA A 205 3.09 14.57 -6.91
C ALA A 205 3.16 13.98 -5.50
N VAL A 206 3.56 14.83 -4.55
CA VAL A 206 3.46 14.57 -3.12
C VAL A 206 2.57 15.65 -2.51
N LEU A 207 1.52 15.22 -1.83
CA LEU A 207 0.56 16.06 -1.13
C LEU A 207 0.67 15.81 0.37
N ILE A 208 0.84 16.86 1.17
CA ILE A 208 0.96 16.76 2.63
C ILE A 208 -0.18 17.53 3.29
N HIS A 209 -1.00 16.80 4.05
CA HIS A 209 -2.06 17.37 4.84
C HIS A 209 -1.50 17.98 6.14
N ASP A 210 -1.60 19.30 6.27
CA ASP A 210 -1.15 20.04 7.45
C ASP A 210 -2.17 19.89 8.59
N VAL A 211 -2.13 18.75 9.31
CA VAL A 211 -3.07 18.40 10.39
C VAL A 211 -2.61 18.85 11.77
N ILE A 212 -1.30 18.89 12.04
CA ILE A 212 -0.79 19.35 13.34
C ILE A 212 -1.00 20.87 13.45
N ARG A 213 -1.97 21.28 14.28
CA ARG A 213 -2.10 22.68 14.72
C ARG A 213 -0.94 23.00 15.65
N ASN A 214 -0.15 24.02 15.33
CA ASN A 214 0.73 24.64 16.32
C ASN A 214 -0.15 25.32 17.38
N HIS A 215 -0.59 24.59 18.41
CA HIS A 215 -1.29 25.16 19.57
C HIS A 215 -0.42 26.16 20.35
N ALA A 216 0.88 26.26 20.04
CA ALA A 216 1.88 27.00 20.80
C ALA A 216 2.20 28.41 20.31
N THR A 217 1.62 28.90 19.20
CA THR A 217 1.97 30.25 18.71
C THR A 217 0.74 31.06 18.34
N SER A 218 0.64 32.24 18.96
CA SER A 218 -0.21 33.39 18.65
C SER A 218 -0.01 33.98 17.23
N LYS A 219 0.31 33.13 16.25
CA LYS A 219 0.54 33.50 14.86
C LYS A 219 -0.76 33.34 14.05
N PRO A 220 -0.97 34.18 13.03
CA PRO A 220 -2.18 34.15 12.21
C PRO A 220 -2.36 32.77 11.56
N LEU A 221 -3.59 32.27 11.62
CA LEU A 221 -4.03 30.96 11.12
C LEU A 221 -3.72 30.72 9.63
N ASN A 222 -3.49 31.78 8.84
CA ASN A 222 -3.22 31.69 7.41
C ASN A 222 -1.78 31.27 7.08
N GLN A 223 -0.91 31.11 8.08
CA GLN A 223 0.47 30.67 7.87
C GLN A 223 0.56 29.14 8.01
N HIS A 224 1.11 28.48 6.99
CA HIS A 224 1.46 27.07 7.08
C HIS A 224 2.31 26.82 8.34
N SER A 225 2.23 25.61 8.91
CA SER A 225 3.16 25.17 9.96
C SER A 225 4.62 25.46 9.54
N TYR A 226 5.58 25.49 10.47
CA TYR A 226 7.02 25.61 10.14
C TYR A 226 7.44 24.62 9.03
N ARG A 227 6.74 23.49 8.97
CA ARG A 227 6.88 22.42 8.00
C ARG A 227 6.36 22.74 6.60
N GLY A 228 5.41 23.65 6.43
CA GLY A 228 4.94 24.03 5.10
C GLY A 228 5.99 24.77 4.28
N LYS A 229 6.89 25.54 4.93
CA LYS A 229 8.05 26.12 4.24
C LYS A 229 9.01 25.04 3.75
N GLU A 230 9.29 24.05 4.59
CA GLU A 230 10.10 22.87 4.26
C GLU A 230 9.51 22.05 3.10
N CYS A 231 8.19 21.85 3.11
CA CYS A 231 7.46 21.19 2.02
C CYS A 231 7.59 21.95 0.71
N ASN A 232 7.31 23.26 0.71
CA ASN A 232 7.37 24.08 -0.50
C ASN A 232 8.77 24.09 -1.14
N GLN A 233 9.83 24.16 -0.32
CA GLN A 233 11.21 24.08 -0.79
C GLN A 233 11.57 22.72 -1.41
N SER A 234 10.82 21.67 -1.04
CA SER A 234 11.06 20.30 -1.49
C SER A 234 10.13 19.88 -2.64
N GLY A 235 9.34 20.79 -3.22
CA GLY A 235 8.35 20.46 -4.26
C GLY A 235 7.13 19.69 -3.73
N ILE A 236 6.91 19.70 -2.41
CA ILE A 236 5.78 19.04 -1.76
C ILE A 236 4.62 20.03 -1.61
N HIS A 237 3.44 19.66 -2.10
CA HIS A 237 2.25 20.50 -2.02
C HIS A 237 1.55 20.30 -0.68
N SER A 238 1.56 21.32 0.18
CA SER A 238 0.83 21.26 1.45
C SER A 238 -0.61 21.75 1.29
N PHE A 239 -1.57 21.06 1.90
CA PHE A 239 -2.98 21.46 1.90
C PHE A 239 -3.61 21.36 3.29
N ARG A 240 -4.74 22.04 3.50
CA ARG A 240 -5.53 22.03 4.73
C ARG A 240 -7.00 21.79 4.38
N THR A 241 -7.67 20.96 5.17
CA THR A 241 -9.12 20.66 4.98
C THR A 241 -10.02 21.35 6.00
N TYR A 242 -9.46 21.82 7.13
CA TYR A 242 -10.19 22.61 8.10
C TYR A 242 -10.27 24.06 7.62
N ILE A 243 -11.34 24.37 6.90
CA ILE A 243 -11.83 25.74 6.71
C ILE A 243 -12.55 26.10 8.01
N GLU A 244 -12.07 27.08 8.76
CA GLU A 244 -12.81 27.54 9.94
C GLU A 244 -14.19 28.05 9.51
N GLU A 245 -15.25 27.58 10.19
CA GLU A 245 -16.49 28.34 10.28
C GLU A 245 -16.12 29.71 10.83
N GLU A 246 -16.28 30.72 9.97
CA GLU A 246 -16.17 32.12 10.34
C GLU A 246 -17.09 32.33 11.55
N SER A 247 -16.48 32.43 12.74
CA SER A 247 -17.19 32.71 13.97
C SER A 247 -17.77 34.11 13.80
N ARG A 248 -19.03 34.16 13.34
CA ARG A 248 -19.86 35.36 13.33
C ARG A 248 -19.88 35.87 14.76
N SER A 249 -18.97 36.80 15.05
CA SER A 249 -19.00 37.62 16.24
C SER A 249 -20.37 38.27 16.29
N ARG A 250 -21.23 37.73 17.15
CA ARG A 250 -22.51 38.34 17.48
C ARG A 250 -22.17 39.68 18.09
N ASN A 251 -22.34 40.74 17.30
CA ASN A 251 -22.51 42.10 17.79
C ASN A 251 -23.69 42.11 18.78
N SER A 252 -23.40 41.90 20.07
CA SER A 252 -24.37 42.12 21.13
C SER A 252 -24.20 43.53 21.69
N ARG A 253 -25.05 44.42 21.20
CA ARG A 253 -25.79 45.44 21.98
C ARG A 253 -24.97 46.39 22.87
N ARG A 254 -24.79 47.63 22.39
CA ARG A 254 -25.03 48.83 23.20
C ARG A 254 -25.74 49.89 22.35
N CYS A 255 -27.07 49.83 22.37
CA CYS A 255 -27.91 51.02 22.20
C CYS A 255 -28.94 50.94 23.34
N GLY A 256 -28.72 51.75 24.37
CA GLY A 256 -29.66 51.98 25.45
C GLY A 256 -29.89 53.48 25.51
N CYS A 257 -30.94 53.94 24.83
CA CYS A 257 -31.60 55.20 25.17
C CYS A 257 -32.36 55.00 26.49
N CYS A 258 -32.20 55.93 27.43
CA CYS A 258 -33.25 56.51 28.29
C CYS A 258 -32.58 57.19 29.51
N GLY A 259 -32.83 58.49 29.62
CA GLY A 259 -32.39 59.42 30.67
C GLY A 259 -32.71 60.82 30.21
#